data_AF-A0A938P6U9-F1
#
_entry.id   AF-A0A938P6U9-F1
#
_cell.length_a   1.000
_cell.length_b   1.000
_cell.length_c   1.000
_cell.angle_alpha   90.00
_cell.angle_beta   90.00
_cell.angle_gamma   90.00
#
_symmetry.space_group_name_H-M   'P 1'
#
loop_
_entity.id
_entity.type
_entity.pdbx_description
1 polymer ?
#
loop_
_entity_poly.entity_id
_entity_poly.type
_entity_poly.pdbx_seq_one_letter_code
_entity_poly.pdbx_strand_id
1 'polypeptide(L)' 'MVASHILADLGWEGDLVVGANATGYLVTLVERVTRFTLVGWSRTKEADEVAAEVIRRLGMIGVACTGITFDNG' A
#
# COMPACT_ATOMS: atom_id res chain seq x y z
N MET A 1 6.42 23.30 -13.41
CA MET A 1 5.56 22.34 -12.70
C MET A 1 5.44 21.06 -13.53
N VAL A 2 6.54 20.33 -13.70
CA VAL A 2 6.61 19.12 -14.57
C VAL A 2 7.29 17.95 -13.83
N ALA A 3 8.09 18.24 -12.80
CA ALA A 3 8.79 17.23 -12.00
C ALA A 3 7.89 16.48 -11.00
N SER A 4 6.79 17.08 -10.51
CA SER A 4 5.93 16.44 -9.50
C SER A 4 5.14 15.25 -10.04
N HIS A 5 4.75 15.28 -11.32
CA HIS A 5 4.05 14.15 -11.96
C HIS A 5 5.00 12.99 -12.25
N ILE A 6 6.24 13.26 -12.69
CA ILE A 6 7.22 12.22 -12.97
C ILE A 6 7.65 11.49 -11.68
N LEU A 7 7.66 12.18 -10.54
CA LEU A 7 7.94 11.55 -9.23
C LEU A 7 6.74 10.78 -8.67
N ALA A 8 5.51 11.13 -9.05
CA ALA A 8 4.31 10.38 -8.63
C ALA A 8 4.28 8.96 -9.25
N ASP A 9 4.89 8.78 -10.43
CA ASP A 9 4.95 7.51 -11.13
C ASP A 9 6.02 6.53 -10.61
N LEU A 10 6.89 6.99 -9.70
CA LEU A 10 7.96 6.17 -9.06
C LEU A 10 7.61 5.69 -7.63
N GLY A 11 6.37 5.94 -7.18
CA GLY A 11 5.91 5.59 -5.83
C GLY A 11 5.30 4.20 -5.70
N TRP A 12 4.72 3.94 -4.53
CA TRP A 12 3.92 2.74 -4.27
C TRP A 12 2.43 3.01 -4.55
N GLU A 13 1.72 2.01 -5.06
CA GLU A 13 0.27 1.98 -5.12
C GLU A 13 -0.24 1.05 -4.04
N GLY A 14 -1.16 1.54 -3.21
CA GLY A 14 -1.78 0.78 -2.14
C GLY A 14 -3.27 0.57 -2.39
N ASP A 15 -3.79 -0.62 -2.07
CA ASP A 15 -5.22 -0.91 -2.10
C ASP A 15 -5.60 -1.82 -0.91
N LEU A 16 -6.89 -1.80 -0.55
CA LEU A 16 -7.47 -2.64 0.49
C LEU A 16 -8.54 -3.56 -0.11
N VAL A 17 -8.17 -4.82 -0.33
CA VAL A 17 -9.07 -5.83 -0.87
C VAL A 17 -9.90 -6.44 0.25
N VAL A 18 -11.23 -6.36 0.11
CA VAL A 18 -12.18 -6.95 1.06
C VAL A 18 -12.30 -8.45 0.82
N GLY A 19 -12.01 -9.25 1.84
CA GLY A 19 -12.22 -10.70 1.82
C GLY A 19 -13.71 -11.04 1.73
N ALA A 20 -14.02 -12.22 1.19
CA ALA A 20 -15.40 -12.68 1.03
C ALA A 20 -16.16 -12.59 2.37
N ASN A 21 -17.38 -12.06 2.33
CA ASN A 21 -18.22 -11.82 3.52
C ASN A 21 -17.55 -10.98 4.62
N ALA A 22 -16.62 -10.08 4.27
CA ALA A 22 -15.87 -9.25 5.22
C ALA A 22 -15.14 -10.05 6.32
N THR A 23 -14.65 -11.24 5.97
CA THR A 23 -13.90 -12.13 6.89
C THR A 23 -12.48 -11.64 7.21
N GLY A 24 -12.02 -10.60 6.52
CA GLY A 24 -10.74 -9.93 6.70
C GLY A 24 -10.42 -9.09 5.48
N TYR A 25 -9.28 -8.39 5.52
CA TYR A 25 -8.87 -7.46 4.48
C TYR A 25 -7.42 -7.68 4.10
N LEU A 26 -7.12 -7.64 2.81
CA LEU A 26 -5.75 -7.70 2.31
C LEU A 26 -5.28 -6.31 1.94
N VAL A 27 -4.16 -5.90 2.51
CA VAL A 27 -3.47 -4.68 2.11
C VAL A 27 -2.55 -5.05 0.96
N THR A 28 -2.65 -4.41 -0.19
CA THR A 28 -1.68 -4.60 -1.29
C THR A 28 -0.80 -3.35 -1.38
N LEU A 29 0.50 -3.55 -1.61
CA LEU A 29 1.43 -2.47 -1.91
C LEU A 29 2.24 -2.88 -3.14
N VAL A 30 2.11 -2.13 -4.23
CA VAL A 30 2.74 -2.43 -5.51
C VAL A 30 3.69 -1.29 -5.87
N GLU A 31 4.96 -1.59 -6.03
CA GLU A 31 5.93 -0.63 -6.56
C GLU A 31 5.68 -0.44 -8.07
N ARG A 32 5.50 0.81 -8.52
CA ARG A 32 4.96 1.11 -9.86
C ARG A 32 5.87 0.67 -11.02
N VAL A 33 7.19 0.61 -10.84
CA VAL A 33 8.16 0.32 -11.90
C VAL A 33 8.41 -1.18 -12.05
N THR A 34 8.87 -1.83 -11.00
CA THR A 34 9.24 -3.25 -10.95
C THR A 34 8.05 -4.17 -10.73
N ARG A 35 6.91 -3.62 -10.27
CA ARG A 35 5.72 -4.38 -9.84
C ARG A 35 6.00 -5.31 -8.67
N PHE A 36 7.08 -5.07 -7.92
CA PHE A 36 7.33 -5.76 -6.67
C PHE A 36 6.14 -5.53 -5.73
N THR A 37 5.54 -6.63 -5.26
CA THR A 37 4.26 -6.60 -4.56
C THR A 37 4.42 -7.15 -3.15
N LEU A 38 3.92 -6.40 -2.17
CA LEU A 38 3.75 -6.83 -0.80
C LEU A 38 2.25 -7.01 -0.51
N VAL A 39 1.90 -8.08 0.20
CA VAL A 39 0.49 -8.36 0.56
C VAL A 39 0.35 -8.56 2.06
N GLY A 40 -0.26 -7.56 2.71
CA GLY A 40 -0.71 -7.49 4.08
C GLY A 40 -2.01 -8.24 4.37
N TRP A 41 -2.23 -8.61 5.63
CA TRP A 41 -3.56 -8.97 6.12
C TRP A 41 -3.90 -8.12 7.33
N SER A 42 -5.15 -7.67 7.40
CA SER A 42 -5.73 -6.98 8.55
C SER A 42 -7.09 -7.59 8.85
N ARG A 43 -7.47 -7.55 10.13
CA ARG A 43 -8.75 -8.04 10.62
C ARG A 43 -9.88 -7.08 10.30
N THR A 44 -9.63 -5.78 10.41
CA THR A 44 -10.59 -4.72 10.11
C THR A 44 -10.09 -3.81 8.99
N LYS A 45 -11.01 -3.04 8.40
CA LYS A 45 -10.68 -1.99 7.42
C LYS A 45 -10.33 -0.65 8.07
N GLU A 46 -10.19 -0.60 9.39
CA GLU A 46 -9.95 0.63 10.11
C GLU A 46 -8.56 1.17 9.79
N ALA A 47 -8.47 2.48 9.58
CA ALA A 47 -7.27 3.14 9.05
C ALA A 47 -6.02 2.85 9.89
N ASP A 48 -6.14 2.83 11.22
CA ASP A 48 -5.01 2.57 12.12
C ASP A 48 -4.46 1.14 11.95
N GLU A 49 -5.33 0.15 11.77
CA GLU A 49 -4.91 -1.25 11.59
C GLU A 49 -4.27 -1.45 10.22
N VAL A 50 -4.87 -0.87 9.18
CA VAL A 50 -4.32 -0.88 7.82
C VAL A 50 -2.97 -0.17 7.76
N ALA A 51 -2.84 1.01 8.38
CA ALA A 51 -1.60 1.77 8.42
C ALA A 51 -0.49 1.03 9.17
N ALA A 52 -0.81 0.39 10.30
CA ALA A 52 0.15 -0.43 11.03
C ALA A 52 0.68 -1.58 10.16
N GLU A 53 -0.20 -2.22 9.39
CA GLU A 53 0.19 -3.29 8.47
C GLU A 53 1.06 -2.75 7.32
N VAL A 54 0.72 -1.61 6.71
CA VAL A 54 1.53 -0.94 5.68
C VAL A 54 2.95 -0.66 6.19
N ILE A 55 3.07 -0.04 7.36
CA ILE A 55 4.37 0.29 7.99
C ILE A 55 5.18 -0.98 8.22
N ARG A 56 4.56 -2.02 8.75
CA ARG A 56 5.22 -3.30 9.00
C ARG A 56 5.74 -3.92 7.70
N ARG A 57 4.97 -3.90 6.61
CA ARG A 57 5.37 -4.46 5.31
C ARG A 57 6.54 -3.72 4.68
N LEU A 58 6.47 -2.40 4.63
CA LEU A 58 7.56 -1.57 4.08
C LEU A 58 8.83 -1.67 4.94
N GLY A 59 8.67 -1.70 6.27
CA GLY A 59 9.78 -1.84 7.23
C GLY A 59 10.54 -3.16 7.08
N MET A 60 9.87 -4.27 6.76
CA MET A 60 10.53 -5.57 6.59
C MET A 60 11.47 -5.63 5.38
N ILE A 61 11.19 -4.88 4.32
CA ILE A 61 12.04 -4.86 3.12
C ILE A 61 13.10 -3.74 3.14
N GLY A 62 12.99 -2.80 4.09
CA GLY A 62 13.95 -1.70 4.24
C GLY A 62 13.99 -0.73 3.06
N VAL A 63 12.93 -0.66 2.25
CA VAL A 63 12.84 0.23 1.10
C VAL A 63 12.33 1.60 1.52
N ALA A 64 13.01 2.65 1.06
CA ALA A 64 12.55 4.02 1.26
C ALA A 64 11.24 4.24 0.47
N CYS A 65 10.12 4.36 1.19
CA CYS A 65 8.85 4.77 0.61
C CYS A 65 8.78 6.30 0.60
N THR A 66 9.06 6.92 -0.55
CA THR A 66 9.01 8.38 -0.72
C THR A 66 7.60 8.91 -0.99
N GLY A 67 6.68 8.01 -1.39
CA GLY A 67 5.28 8.32 -1.62
C GLY A 67 4.48 7.05 -1.86
N ILE A 68 3.24 7.06 -1.37
CA ILE A 68 2.25 6.00 -1.59
C ILE A 68 0.91 6.66 -1.93
N THR A 69 0.20 6.09 -2.90
CA THR A 69 -1.14 6.53 -3.29
C THR A 69 -2.14 5.40 -3.06
N PHE A 70 -3.26 5.70 -2.43
CA PHE A 70 -4.41 4.80 -2.32
C PHE A 70 -5.57 5.36 -3.17
N ASP A 71 -6.32 4.50 -3.86
CA ASP A 71 -7.48 4.89 -4.65
C ASP A 71 -8.76 4.82 -3.81
N ASN A 72 -9.03 5.90 -3.06
CA ASN A 72 -10.32 6.21 -2.44
C ASN A 72 -10.94 5.12 -1.54
N GLY A 73 -10.16 4.61 -0.59
CA GLY A 73 -10.63 4.09 0.70
C GLY A 73 -10.41 5.08 1.83
#